data_AF-A0A0A8ZI32-F1
#
_entry.id   AF-A0A0A8ZI32-F1
#
_cell.length_a   1.000
_cell.length_b   1.000
_cell.length_c   1.000
_cell.angle_alpha   90.00
_cell.angle_beta   90.00
_cell.angle_gamma   90.00
#
_symmetry.space_group_name_H-M   'P 1'
#
loop_
_entity.id
_entity.type
_entity.pdbx_description
1 polymer ?
#
loop_
_entity_poly.entity_id
_entity_poly.type
_entity_poly.pdbx_seq_one_letter_code
_entity_poly.pdbx_strand_id
1 'polypeptide(L)'
;MSSLENIHGLSELTNLVDFSLHCAVGFAESTTLGWMTALGCSLEKLGNLKGLSVRSASLICSADALSNWFSPPFPNLEKLDLLDWTFSRVPRWIGHLHNLRELALGAKHILQEDVRMMGTRLPSLVHLSLRIVPGIPEKESRIVIAGSMGFTALRFSTLVGCHAWHLR
;
A
#
# COMPACT_ATOMS: atom_id res chain seq x y z
N MET A 1 -5.19 -24.88 14.64
CA MET A 1 -6.01 -23.64 14.71
C MET A 1 -5.91 -22.99 13.35
N SER A 2 -7.04 -22.75 12.70
CA SER A 2 -7.02 -22.25 11.32
C SER A 2 -6.55 -20.80 11.32
N SER A 3 -5.83 -20.37 10.30
CA SER A 3 -5.43 -18.96 10.13
C SER A 3 -6.63 -18.01 10.09
N LEU A 4 -7.83 -18.52 9.77
CA LEU A 4 -9.07 -17.76 9.68
C LEU A 4 -9.62 -17.34 11.05
N GLU A 5 -9.58 -18.22 12.05
CA GLU A 5 -10.04 -17.94 13.41
C GLU A 5 -9.18 -16.84 14.06
N ASN A 6 -7.87 -16.82 13.79
CA ASN A 6 -6.97 -15.78 14.27
C ASN A 6 -7.31 -14.39 13.71
N ILE A 7 -7.86 -14.32 12.49
CA ILE A 7 -8.23 -13.04 11.87
C ILE A 7 -9.50 -12.47 12.49
N HIS A 8 -10.48 -13.29 12.83
CA HIS A 8 -11.69 -12.82 13.49
C HIS A 8 -11.38 -12.18 14.85
N GLY A 9 -10.41 -12.73 15.59
CA GLY A 9 -9.94 -12.16 16.85
C GLY A 9 -9.28 -10.78 16.71
N LEU A 10 -8.72 -10.44 15.54
CA LEU A 10 -8.16 -9.09 15.29
C LEU A 10 -9.23 -8.02 15.39
N SER A 11 -10.47 -8.33 15.02
CA SER A 11 -11.55 -7.35 14.98
C SER A 11 -11.99 -6.88 16.38
N GLU A 12 -11.58 -7.59 17.44
CA GLU A 12 -11.82 -7.25 18.84
C GLU A 12 -10.73 -6.34 19.43
N LEU A 13 -9.61 -6.14 18.72
CA LEU A 13 -8.47 -5.32 19.18
C LEU A 13 -8.70 -3.84 18.87
N THR A 14 -9.84 -3.28 19.29
CA THR A 14 -10.30 -1.93 18.92
C THR A 14 -9.38 -0.78 19.37
N ASN A 15 -8.52 -1.01 20.36
CA ASN A 15 -7.52 -0.04 20.84
C ASN A 15 -6.19 -0.09 20.04
N LEU A 16 -6.10 -0.93 19.02
CA LEU A 16 -4.88 -1.14 18.27
C LEU A 16 -4.60 0.07 17.36
N VAL A 17 -3.43 0.68 17.57
CA VAL A 17 -2.98 1.89 16.85
C VAL A 17 -2.06 1.53 15.69
N ASP A 18 -1.17 0.56 15.89
CA ASP A 18 -0.21 0.12 14.88
C ASP A 18 -0.30 -1.39 14.71
N PHE A 19 -0.52 -1.83 13.47
CA PHE A 19 -0.63 -3.23 13.11
C PHE A 19 0.45 -3.61 12.10
N SER A 20 1.26 -4.60 12.44
CA SER A 20 2.24 -5.17 11.52
C SER A 20 2.00 -6.66 11.31
N LEU A 21 1.82 -7.06 10.05
CA LEU A 21 1.78 -8.44 9.63
C LEU A 21 3.13 -8.85 9.04
N HIS A 22 3.58 -10.05 9.35
CA HIS A 22 4.77 -10.64 8.75
C HIS A 22 4.41 -11.95 8.06
N CYS A 23 4.45 -11.96 6.73
CA CYS A 23 4.22 -13.14 5.91
C CYS A 23 5.53 -13.92 5.72
N ALA A 24 5.53 -15.18 6.17
CA ALA A 24 6.69 -16.07 6.01
C ALA A 24 6.78 -16.65 4.58
N VAL A 25 8.01 -17.01 4.17
CA VAL A 25 8.28 -17.71 2.90
C VAL A 25 7.47 -19.03 2.88
N GLY A 26 6.72 -19.26 1.81
CA GLY A 26 5.81 -20.43 1.67
C GLY A 26 4.32 -20.09 1.73
N PHE A 27 3.95 -18.88 2.16
CA PHE A 27 2.55 -18.40 2.11
C PHE A 27 2.08 -18.02 0.69
N ALA A 28 2.94 -18.10 -0.32
CA ALA A 28 2.57 -17.75 -1.70
C ALA A 28 1.41 -18.62 -2.24
N GLU A 29 1.25 -19.86 -1.74
CA GLU A 29 0.12 -20.74 -2.08
C GLU A 29 -1.08 -20.59 -1.13
N SER A 30 -0.90 -20.08 0.09
CA SER A 30 -1.97 -19.99 1.11
C SER A 30 -2.48 -18.58 1.39
N THR A 31 -1.93 -17.55 0.74
CA THR A 31 -2.53 -16.19 0.66
C THR A 31 -3.71 -16.22 -0.31
N THR A 32 -4.65 -17.11 0.01
CA THR A 32 -5.92 -17.22 -0.68
C THR A 32 -6.66 -15.89 -0.56
N LEU A 33 -7.41 -15.54 -1.62
CA LEU A 33 -8.35 -14.42 -1.63
C LEU A 33 -9.16 -14.36 -0.32
N GLY A 34 -9.54 -15.53 0.23
CA GLY A 34 -10.26 -15.66 1.51
C GLY A 34 -9.52 -15.10 2.73
N TRP A 35 -8.20 -15.30 2.87
CA TRP A 35 -7.43 -14.70 3.97
C TRP A 35 -7.45 -13.18 3.85
N MET A 36 -7.15 -12.65 2.67
CA MET A 36 -7.05 -11.20 2.46
C MET A 36 -8.41 -10.51 2.61
N THR A 37 -9.49 -11.14 2.15
CA THR A 37 -10.86 -10.67 2.38
C THR A 37 -11.19 -10.66 3.87
N ALA A 38 -10.92 -11.75 4.60
CA ALA A 38 -11.15 -11.80 6.04
C ALA A 38 -10.34 -10.74 6.79
N LEU A 39 -9.08 -10.50 6.37
CA LEU A 39 -8.25 -9.44 6.92
C LEU A 39 -8.91 -8.08 6.71
N GLY A 40 -9.39 -7.78 5.50
CA GLY A 40 -10.11 -6.54 5.22
C GLY A 40 -11.31 -6.33 6.14
N CYS A 41 -12.15 -7.35 6.30
CA CYS A 41 -13.32 -7.28 7.18
C CYS A 41 -12.96 -7.11 8.67
N SER A 42 -11.83 -7.66 9.12
CA SER A 42 -11.36 -7.44 10.50
C SER A 42 -10.79 -6.05 10.69
N LEU A 43 -10.06 -5.54 9.68
CA LEU A 43 -9.50 -4.19 9.70
C LEU A 43 -10.60 -3.10 9.68
N GLU A 44 -11.79 -3.37 9.10
CA GLU A 44 -12.99 -2.51 9.18
C GLU A 44 -13.40 -2.15 10.61
N LYS A 45 -13.10 -3.00 11.59
CA LYS A 45 -13.45 -2.73 12.99
C LYS A 45 -12.36 -1.97 13.75
N LEU A 46 -11.18 -1.80 13.17
CA LEU A 46 -10.03 -1.14 13.81
C LEU A 46 -10.04 0.38 13.57
N GLY A 47 -11.06 1.06 14.09
CA GLY A 47 -11.25 2.51 13.88
C GLY A 47 -10.13 3.41 14.44
N ASN A 48 -9.32 2.91 15.38
CA ASN A 48 -8.18 3.64 15.97
C ASN A 48 -6.85 3.39 15.23
N LEU A 49 -6.85 2.57 14.18
CA LEU A 49 -5.63 2.21 13.48
C LEU A 49 -5.04 3.42 12.76
N LYS A 50 -3.79 3.73 13.08
CA LYS A 50 -2.97 4.78 12.48
C LYS A 50 -1.86 4.21 11.62
N GLY A 51 -1.33 3.03 11.95
CA GLY A 51 -0.26 2.38 11.20
C GLY A 51 -0.67 0.99 10.74
N LEU A 52 -0.48 0.71 9.46
CA LEU A 52 -0.60 -0.62 8.88
C LEU A 52 0.67 -0.94 8.09
N SER A 53 1.37 -2.01 8.47
CA SER A 53 2.49 -2.54 7.70
C SER A 53 2.32 -4.02 7.41
N VAL A 54 2.61 -4.42 6.19
CA VAL A 54 2.67 -5.83 5.79
C VAL A 54 4.06 -6.11 5.24
N ARG A 55 4.80 -6.92 5.97
CA ARG A 55 6.16 -7.34 5.65
C ARG A 55 6.12 -8.73 5.06
N SER A 56 6.95 -8.96 4.05
CA SER A 56 7.11 -10.27 3.45
C SER A 56 8.58 -10.58 3.25
N ALA A 57 8.94 -11.83 3.49
CA ALA A 57 10.26 -12.33 3.14
C ALA A 57 10.47 -12.47 1.62
N SER A 58 9.41 -12.32 0.81
CA SER A 58 9.47 -12.30 -0.66
C SER A 58 8.76 -11.06 -1.22
N LEU A 59 9.48 -10.31 -2.07
CA LEU A 59 8.98 -9.12 -2.77
C LEU A 59 7.99 -9.45 -3.92
N ILE A 60 7.66 -10.73 -4.13
CA ILE A 60 6.84 -11.23 -5.24
C ILE A 60 5.40 -11.55 -4.76
N CYS A 61 5.08 -11.34 -3.49
CA CYS A 61 3.72 -11.55 -2.97
C CYS A 61 2.72 -10.63 -3.70
N SER A 62 1.68 -11.23 -4.30
CA SER A 62 0.63 -10.48 -4.99
C SER A 62 -0.25 -9.75 -3.98
N ALA A 63 -0.52 -8.48 -4.23
CA ALA A 63 -1.40 -7.65 -3.44
C ALA A 63 -2.79 -7.47 -4.06
N ASP A 64 -3.06 -8.07 -5.21
CA ASP A 64 -4.23 -7.73 -6.04
C ASP A 64 -5.58 -8.00 -5.38
N ALA A 65 -5.64 -8.91 -4.41
CA ALA A 65 -6.85 -9.11 -3.61
C ALA A 65 -7.20 -7.90 -2.72
N LEU A 66 -6.25 -7.00 -2.42
CA LEU A 66 -6.53 -5.72 -1.75
C LEU A 66 -7.03 -4.64 -2.72
N SER A 67 -6.89 -4.83 -4.04
CA SER A 67 -7.23 -3.79 -5.02
C SER A 67 -8.72 -3.44 -5.04
N ASN A 68 -9.57 -4.36 -4.59
CA ASN A 68 -11.03 -4.23 -4.61
C ASN A 68 -11.64 -3.67 -3.33
N TRP A 69 -10.85 -3.12 -2.40
CA TRP A 69 -11.40 -2.40 -1.25
C TRP A 69 -12.07 -1.10 -1.72
N PHE A 70 -13.39 -1.14 -1.90
CA PHE A 70 -14.18 0.02 -2.35
C PHE A 70 -14.22 1.15 -1.31
N SER A 71 -14.19 0.79 -0.02
CA SER A 71 -14.09 1.70 1.11
C SER A 71 -13.00 1.19 2.04
N PRO A 72 -11.78 1.76 2.00
CA PRO A 72 -10.70 1.28 2.85
C PRO A 72 -11.08 1.52 4.32
N PRO A 73 -10.93 0.52 5.19
CA PRO A 73 -11.43 0.56 6.56
C PRO A 73 -10.71 1.49 7.54
N PHE A 74 -9.86 2.38 7.03
CA PHE A 74 -8.85 3.06 7.83
C PHE A 74 -9.07 4.59 7.80
N PRO A 75 -10.14 5.11 8.44
CA PRO A 75 -10.44 6.53 8.40
C PRO A 75 -9.31 7.39 9.01
N ASN A 76 -8.53 6.82 9.92
CA ASN A 76 -7.49 7.51 10.68
C ASN A 76 -6.07 7.06 10.31
N LEU A 77 -5.88 6.35 9.20
CA LEU A 77 -4.57 5.84 8.82
C LEU A 77 -3.61 6.98 8.50
N GLU A 78 -2.51 7.02 9.23
CA GLU A 78 -1.40 7.96 9.02
C GLU A 78 -0.23 7.28 8.31
N LYS A 79 -0.10 5.95 8.41
CA LYS A 79 0.99 5.16 7.83
C LYS A 79 0.49 3.88 7.17
N LEU A 80 0.89 3.69 5.92
CA LEU A 80 0.65 2.47 5.14
C LEU A 80 1.95 1.99 4.50
N ASP A 81 2.41 0.80 4.89
CA ASP A 81 3.58 0.16 4.32
C ASP A 81 3.23 -1.22 3.75
N LEU A 82 3.14 -1.28 2.42
CA LEU A 82 2.94 -2.49 1.63
C LEU A 82 4.07 -2.64 0.62
N LEU A 83 5.28 -2.13 0.92
CA LEU A 83 6.39 -2.11 -0.03
C LEU A 83 6.81 -3.51 -0.46
N ASP A 84 6.76 -4.47 0.47
CA ASP A 84 7.15 -5.87 0.24
C ASP A 84 6.12 -6.65 -0.59
N TRP A 85 4.96 -6.05 -0.87
CA TRP A 85 3.87 -6.63 -1.65
C TRP A 85 3.75 -5.94 -3.01
N THR A 86 3.30 -6.67 -4.03
CA THR A 86 3.26 -6.20 -5.41
C THR A 86 1.84 -6.17 -5.94
N PHE A 87 1.33 -4.97 -6.16
CA PHE A 87 0.11 -4.75 -6.93
C PHE A 87 0.38 -4.87 -8.43
N SER A 88 -0.59 -5.35 -9.21
CA SER A 88 -0.51 -5.23 -10.66
C SER A 88 -0.65 -3.78 -11.13
N ARG A 89 -1.48 -2.98 -10.46
CA ARG A 89 -1.64 -1.52 -10.63
C ARG A 89 -1.89 -0.84 -9.29
N VAL A 90 -1.55 0.43 -9.17
CA VAL A 90 -1.84 1.21 -7.95
C VAL A 90 -3.35 1.21 -7.67
N PRO A 91 -3.81 0.74 -6.49
CA PRO A 91 -5.23 0.70 -6.20
C PRO A 91 -5.80 2.09 -5.92
N ARG A 92 -6.99 2.38 -6.48
CA ARG A 92 -7.60 3.72 -6.42
C ARG A 92 -8.02 4.15 -5.01
N TRP A 93 -8.28 3.18 -4.13
CA TRP A 93 -8.70 3.47 -2.76
C TRP A 93 -7.62 4.17 -1.93
N ILE A 94 -6.35 4.10 -2.33
CA ILE A 94 -5.27 4.86 -1.68
C ILE A 94 -5.64 6.34 -1.62
N GLY A 95 -6.26 6.88 -2.68
CA GLY A 95 -6.68 8.27 -2.73
C GLY A 95 -7.80 8.68 -1.75
N HIS A 96 -8.35 7.75 -0.97
CA HIS A 96 -9.32 8.04 0.09
C HIS A 96 -8.66 8.11 1.48
N LEU A 97 -7.36 7.82 1.59
CA LEU A 97 -6.63 7.87 2.86
C LEU A 97 -6.14 9.30 3.16
N HIS A 98 -7.06 10.22 3.39
CA HIS A 98 -6.74 11.66 3.49
C HIS A 98 -5.81 12.04 4.64
N ASN A 99 -5.75 11.21 5.69
CA ASN A 99 -4.86 11.39 6.85
C ASN A 99 -3.46 10.81 6.64
N LEU A 100 -3.19 10.19 5.49
CA LEU A 100 -1.95 9.47 5.26
C LEU A 100 -0.76 10.43 5.16
N ARG A 101 0.27 10.13 5.95
CA ARG A 101 1.53 10.87 6.06
C ARG A 101 2.71 10.08 5.51
N GLU A 102 2.65 8.75 5.63
CA GLU A 102 3.67 7.83 5.13
C GLU A 102 3.02 6.77 4.24
N LEU A 103 3.48 6.68 3.00
CA LEU A 103 3.03 5.68 2.03
C LEU A 103 4.22 4.92 1.46
N ALA A 104 4.22 3.60 1.58
CA ALA A 104 5.15 2.71 0.89
C ALA A 104 4.39 1.63 0.10
N LEU A 105 4.63 1.53 -1.21
CA LEU A 105 3.88 0.65 -2.11
C LEU A 105 4.77 -0.01 -3.15
N GLY A 106 4.57 -1.30 -3.40
CA GLY A 106 5.11 -1.99 -4.58
C GLY A 106 4.05 -2.23 -5.65
N ALA A 107 4.38 -1.94 -6.92
CA ALA A 107 3.51 -2.27 -8.04
C ALA A 107 4.31 -2.65 -9.31
N LYS A 108 3.70 -3.43 -10.21
CA LYS A 108 4.26 -3.72 -11.54
C LYS A 108 4.19 -2.49 -12.45
N HIS A 109 3.05 -1.80 -12.43
CA HIS A 109 2.82 -0.59 -13.21
C HIS A 109 2.40 0.55 -12.29
N ILE A 110 3.16 1.65 -12.35
CA ILE A 110 2.83 2.93 -11.73
C ILE A 110 2.78 3.94 -12.87
N LEU A 111 1.61 4.54 -13.08
CA LEU A 111 1.39 5.53 -14.12
C LEU A 111 1.55 6.95 -13.56
N GLN A 112 1.76 7.92 -14.45
CA GLN A 112 1.82 9.32 -14.07
C GLN A 112 0.54 9.81 -13.37
N GLU A 113 -0.62 9.27 -13.78
CA GLU A 113 -1.91 9.53 -13.15
C GLU A 113 -2.00 8.98 -11.72
N ASP A 114 -1.31 7.90 -11.40
CA ASP A 114 -1.29 7.33 -10.05
C ASP A 114 -0.50 8.23 -9.10
N VAL A 115 0.64 8.74 -9.57
CA VAL A 115 1.43 9.73 -8.83
C VAL A 115 0.66 11.04 -8.64
N ARG A 116 -0.04 11.51 -9.69
CA ARG A 116 -0.90 12.69 -9.59
C ARG A 116 -2.07 12.44 -8.61
N MET A 117 -2.65 11.25 -8.60
CA MET A 117 -3.70 10.88 -7.65
C MET A 117 -3.17 10.96 -6.22
N MET A 118 -2.00 10.37 -5.95
CA MET A 118 -1.36 10.46 -4.63
C MET A 118 -1.11 11.91 -4.23
N GLY A 119 -0.56 12.74 -5.11
CA GLY A 119 -0.30 14.15 -4.79
C GLY A 119 -1.58 14.96 -4.56
N THR A 120 -2.59 14.80 -5.41
CA THR A 120 -3.83 15.61 -5.31
C THR A 120 -4.80 15.14 -4.23
N ARG A 121 -4.75 13.87 -3.82
CA ARG A 121 -5.72 13.29 -2.88
C ARG A 121 -5.15 12.97 -1.49
N LEU A 122 -3.83 13.02 -1.33
CA LEU A 122 -3.13 12.80 -0.05
C LEU A 122 -2.46 14.11 0.41
N PRO A 123 -3.24 15.10 0.89
CA PRO A 123 -2.72 16.43 1.20
C PRO A 123 -1.70 16.43 2.34
N SER A 124 -1.75 15.42 3.22
CA SER A 124 -0.88 15.28 4.38
C SER A 124 0.36 14.41 4.12
N LEU A 125 0.56 13.92 2.89
CA LEU A 125 1.63 12.97 2.59
C LEU A 125 3.01 13.62 2.67
N VAL A 126 3.83 13.16 3.61
CA VAL A 126 5.19 13.66 3.87
C VAL A 126 6.26 12.74 3.31
N HIS A 127 6.01 11.43 3.36
CA HIS A 127 6.93 10.39 2.88
C HIS A 127 6.24 9.49 1.85
N LEU A 128 6.87 9.36 0.68
CA LEU A 128 6.43 8.47 -0.39
C LEU A 128 7.56 7.50 -0.76
N SER A 129 7.31 6.21 -0.67
CA SER A 129 8.21 5.16 -1.15
C SER A 129 7.50 4.30 -2.17
N LEU A 130 8.04 4.21 -3.37
CA LEU A 130 7.44 3.44 -4.45
C LEU A 130 8.45 2.40 -4.94
N ARG A 131 8.01 1.15 -5.08
CA ARG A 131 8.80 0.08 -5.69
C ARG A 131 8.15 -0.35 -6.99
N ILE A 132 8.92 -0.34 -8.07
CA ILE A 132 8.49 -0.88 -9.37
C ILE A 132 9.15 -2.23 -9.56
N VAL A 133 8.35 -3.27 -9.82
CA VAL A 133 8.88 -4.60 -10.15
C VAL A 133 9.11 -4.69 -11.65
N PRO A 134 10.34 -4.97 -12.11
CA PRO A 134 10.61 -5.12 -13.53
C PRO A 134 9.84 -6.33 -14.10
N GLY A 135 8.93 -6.08 -15.04
CA GLY A 135 8.13 -7.11 -15.71
C GLY A 135 7.42 -6.57 -16.95
N ILE A 136 7.87 -7.04 -18.13
CA ILE A 136 7.42 -6.79 -19.52
C ILE A 136 7.42 -5.30 -19.96
N PRO A 137 8.19 -4.93 -20.99
CA PRO A 137 8.46 -3.54 -21.35
C PRO A 137 7.33 -2.95 -22.18
N GLU A 138 6.24 -2.53 -21.55
CA GLU A 138 5.27 -1.66 -22.22
C GLU A 138 5.55 -0.20 -21.85
N LYS A 139 6.42 0.40 -22.67
CA LYS A 139 6.85 1.80 -22.65
C LYS A 139 7.43 2.26 -21.31
N GLU A 140 8.69 2.69 -21.37
CA GLU A 140 9.36 3.49 -20.35
C GLU A 140 8.47 4.66 -19.91
N SER A 141 7.62 4.42 -18.91
CA SER A 141 6.72 5.44 -18.40
C SER A 141 7.59 6.34 -17.55
N ARG A 142 7.95 7.49 -18.12
CA ARG A 142 8.69 8.55 -17.43
C ARG A 142 7.86 9.11 -16.27
N ILE A 143 7.84 8.46 -15.11
CA ILE A 143 7.27 8.98 -13.87
C ILE A 143 8.15 10.12 -13.36
N VAL A 144 7.73 11.34 -13.64
CA VAL A 144 8.35 12.53 -13.06
C VAL A 144 7.55 12.90 -11.81
N ILE A 145 8.20 13.30 -10.72
CA ILE A 145 7.55 14.02 -9.61
C ILE A 145 8.00 15.47 -9.74
N ALA A 146 7.29 16.24 -10.56
CA ALA A 146 7.54 17.67 -10.69
C ALA A 146 6.78 18.42 -9.58
N GLY A 147 7.24 19.62 -9.21
CA GLY A 147 6.65 20.46 -8.16
C GLY A 147 5.16 20.85 -8.33
N SER A 148 4.49 20.36 -9.37
CA SER A 148 3.08 20.63 -9.70
C SER A 148 2.16 19.41 -9.63
N MET A 149 2.57 18.27 -9.05
CA MET A 149 1.75 17.05 -9.01
C MET A 149 0.73 16.98 -7.88
N GLY A 150 0.51 18.10 -7.20
CA GLY A 150 -0.44 18.23 -6.09
C GLY A 150 0.17 17.95 -4.72
N PHE A 151 1.39 17.43 -4.64
CA PHE A 151 2.09 17.22 -3.38
C PHE A 151 2.42 18.55 -2.69
N THR A 152 1.62 18.92 -1.69
CA THR A 152 1.81 20.14 -0.90
C THR A 152 2.69 19.94 0.33
N ALA A 153 2.71 18.72 0.89
CA ALA A 153 3.41 18.38 2.13
C ALA A 153 4.60 17.42 1.95
N LEU A 154 4.85 16.93 0.72
CA LEU A 154 5.85 15.90 0.47
C LEU A 154 7.26 16.43 0.72
N ARG A 155 8.00 15.76 1.60
CA ARG A 155 9.38 16.10 1.96
C ARG A 155 10.39 15.05 1.52
N PHE A 156 9.95 13.80 1.45
CA PHE A 156 10.80 12.68 1.11
C PHE A 156 10.12 11.77 0.11
N SER A 157 10.81 11.46 -0.97
CA SER A 157 10.36 10.50 -1.96
C SER A 157 11.49 9.54 -2.31
N THR A 158 11.22 8.24 -2.27
CA THR A 158 12.15 7.19 -2.72
C THR A 158 11.46 6.36 -3.79
N LEU A 159 12.21 6.01 -4.84
CA LEU A 159 11.76 5.10 -5.88
C LEU A 159 12.78 3.97 -6.01
N VAL A 160 12.34 2.73 -5.83
CA VAL A 160 13.18 1.53 -5.88
C VAL A 160 12.80 0.72 -7.11
N GLY A 161 13.78 0.40 -7.98
CA GLY A 161 13.57 -0.51 -9.12
C GLY A 161 13.55 0.11 -10.51
N CYS A 162 14.06 1.33 -10.71
CA CYS A 162 14.17 1.93 -12.04
C CYS A 162 15.61 2.40 -12.33
N HIS A 163 16.16 1.98 -13.47
CA HIS A 163 17.41 2.56 -13.99
C HIS A 163 17.08 3.97 -14.53
N ALA A 164 17.55 5.00 -13.81
CA ALA A 164 17.57 6.43 -14.13
C ALA A 164 16.32 7.28 -13.83
N TRP A 165 16.44 8.15 -12.82
CA TRP A 165 15.72 9.44 -12.73
C TRP A 165 16.67 10.53 -12.26
N HIS A 166 16.47 11.74 -12.79
CA HIS A 166 17.05 12.97 -12.27
C HIS A 166 15.97 13.77 -11.55
N LEU A 167 16.22 14.12 -10.28
CA LEU A 167 15.52 15.19 -9.58
C LEU A 167 15.91 16.53 -10.26
N ARG A 168 14.92 17.33 -10.66
CA ARG A 168 15.10 18.74 -11.02
C ARG A 168 14.17 19.59 -10.17
#